data_AF-A0A365NEL7-F1
#
_entry.id   AF-A0A365NEL7-F1
#
_cell.length_a   1.000
_cell.length_b   1.000
_cell.length_c   1.000
_cell.angle_alpha   90.00
_cell.angle_beta   90.00
_cell.angle_gamma   90.00
#
_symmetry.space_group_name_H-M   'P 1'
#
loop_
_entity.id
_entity.type
_entity.pdbx_description
1 polymer ?
#
loop_
_entity_poly.entity_id
_entity_poly.type
_entity_poly.pdbx_seq_one_letter_code
_entity_poly.pdbx_strand_id
1 'polypeptide(L)'
;MAVQNPPVPEEKLGVPSRNPLPLSASQEAQVRDIFYQKIMNTTNNPPAFAACALGRTFTVSFACRAEHRSMNSCMKLHATQSAHDEAREEWFALRIERQRERERKARVAQAQEEFMREWWGLPEHVRLSRQKEMEQRGERIHGLTAKDRPRGEGQ
;
A
#
# COMPACT_ATOMS: atom_id res chain seq x y z
N MET A 1 15.69 22.35 15.05
CA MET A 1 14.75 22.47 13.91
C MET A 1 15.20 21.49 12.85
N ALA A 2 14.38 20.49 12.50
CA ALA A 2 14.74 19.49 11.51
C ALA A 2 14.74 20.13 10.11
N VAL A 3 15.90 20.07 9.43
CA VAL A 3 16.07 20.51 8.05
C VAL A 3 15.26 19.55 7.16
N GLN A 4 14.13 20.03 6.64
CA GLN A 4 13.40 19.35 5.59
C GLN A 4 14.17 19.60 4.29
N ASN A 5 15.01 18.66 3.89
CA ASN A 5 15.54 18.66 2.53
C ASN A 5 14.35 18.47 1.56
N PRO A 6 14.18 19.32 0.55
CA PRO A 6 13.14 19.10 -0.46
C PRO A 6 13.42 17.78 -1.18
N PRO A 7 12.38 17.01 -1.59
CA PRO A 7 12.59 15.79 -2.35
C PRO A 7 13.29 16.16 -3.67
N VAL A 8 14.51 15.64 -3.84
CA VAL A 8 15.24 15.73 -5.09
C VAL A 8 14.35 15.12 -6.18
N PRO A 9 14.13 15.79 -7.33
CA PRO A 9 13.36 15.19 -8.41
C PRO A 9 14.08 13.92 -8.86
N GLU A 10 13.53 12.76 -8.52
CA GLU A 10 14.02 11.47 -9.00
C GLU A 10 13.97 11.49 -10.53
N GLU A 11 15.15 11.33 -11.13
CA GLU A 11 15.30 11.19 -12.58
C GLU A 11 14.49 9.97 -13.00
N LYS A 12 13.30 10.21 -13.58
CA LYS A 12 12.39 9.17 -14.04
C LYS A 12 13.16 8.31 -15.05
N LEU A 13 13.52 7.09 -14.65
CA LEU A 13 14.14 6.12 -15.53
C LEU A 13 13.23 5.98 -16.76
N GLY A 14 13.73 6.42 -17.91
CA GLY A 14 12.97 6.50 -19.14
C GLY A 14 12.38 5.15 -19.55
N VAL A 15 11.30 5.20 -20.32
CA VAL A 15 10.68 4.00 -20.87
C VAL A 15 11.69 3.22 -21.74
N PRO A 16 11.77 1.87 -21.60
CA PRO A 16 12.73 1.07 -22.36
C PRO A 16 12.57 1.15 -23.89
N SER A 17 11.39 1.49 -24.40
CA SER A 17 11.13 1.67 -25.84
C SER A 17 9.98 2.65 -26.09
N ARG A 18 10.03 3.38 -27.22
CA ARG A 18 8.95 4.29 -27.68
C ARG A 18 7.74 3.57 -28.26
N ASN A 19 7.90 2.30 -28.64
CA ASN A 19 6.78 1.44 -29.05
C ASN A 19 6.10 0.87 -27.80
N PRO A 20 4.76 0.94 -27.64
CA PRO A 20 4.08 0.37 -26.48
C PRO A 20 4.38 -1.12 -26.38
N LEU A 21 5.11 -1.51 -25.34
CA LEU A 21 5.33 -2.91 -25.02
C LEU A 21 3.98 -3.51 -24.59
N PRO A 22 3.56 -4.65 -25.17
CA PRO A 22 2.35 -5.32 -24.71
C PRO A 22 2.59 -5.80 -23.27
N LEU A 23 1.75 -5.33 -22.35
CA LEU A 23 1.79 -5.72 -20.95
C LEU A 23 0.88 -6.93 -20.72
N SER A 24 1.20 -7.76 -19.73
CA SER A 24 0.26 -8.78 -19.28
C SER A 24 -0.96 -8.14 -18.61
N ALA A 25 -2.10 -8.83 -18.58
CA ALA A 25 -3.31 -8.31 -17.93
C ALA A 25 -3.09 -7.87 -16.46
N SER A 26 -2.23 -8.59 -15.73
CA SER A 26 -1.88 -8.23 -14.34
C SER A 26 -1.01 -6.97 -14.25
N GLN A 27 -0.16 -6.72 -15.24
CA GLN A 27 0.65 -5.50 -15.33
C GLN A 27 -0.21 -4.30 -15.73
N GLU A 28 -1.16 -4.48 -16.65
CA GLU A 28 -2.13 -3.45 -17.02
C GLU A 28 -3.03 -3.05 -15.85
N ALA A 29 -3.41 -4.00 -15.00
CA ALA A 29 -4.16 -3.69 -13.77
C ALA A 29 -3.35 -2.76 -12.84
N GLN A 30 -2.05 -3.02 -12.65
CA GLN A 30 -1.19 -2.14 -11.84
C GLN A 30 -1.03 -0.74 -12.45
N VAL A 31 -0.96 -0.64 -13.78
CA VAL A 31 -0.96 0.66 -14.46
C VAL A 31 -2.27 1.40 -14.24
N ARG A 32 -3.41 0.69 -14.30
CA ARG A 32 -4.73 1.28 -14.02
C ARG A 32 -4.83 1.79 -12.59
N ASP A 33 -4.25 1.09 -11.62
CA ASP A 33 -4.25 1.53 -10.21
C ASP A 33 -3.50 2.85 -10.05
N ILE A 34 -2.31 2.98 -10.66
CA ILE A 34 -1.54 4.24 -10.66
C ILE A 34 -2.34 5.35 -11.36
N PHE A 35 -2.94 5.04 -12.51
CA PHE A 35 -3.78 5.99 -13.25
C PHE A 35 -4.96 6.52 -12.42
N TYR A 36 -5.70 5.62 -11.76
CA TYR A 36 -6.81 6.03 -10.90
C TYR A 36 -6.33 6.83 -9.68
N GLN A 37 -5.20 6.46 -9.07
CA GLN A 37 -4.61 7.25 -7.98
C GLN A 37 -4.25 8.66 -8.41
N LYS A 38 -3.64 8.83 -9.59
CA LYS A 38 -3.34 10.16 -10.14
C LYS A 38 -4.60 10.99 -10.35
N ILE A 39 -5.61 10.40 -10.99
CA ILE A 39 -6.88 11.11 -11.23
C ILE A 39 -7.54 11.47 -9.89
N MET A 40 -7.57 10.55 -8.93
CA MET A 40 -8.13 10.83 -7.62
C MET A 40 -7.41 11.98 -6.92
N ASN A 41 -6.08 12.08 -7.05
CA ASN A 41 -5.28 13.16 -6.48
C ASN A 41 -5.48 14.51 -7.19
N THR A 42 -5.78 14.53 -8.49
CA THR A 42 -6.07 15.78 -9.21
C THR A 42 -7.50 16.28 -8.97
N THR A 43 -8.44 15.38 -8.69
CA THR A 43 -9.81 15.74 -8.36
C THR A 43 -9.96 16.15 -6.90
N ASN A 44 -10.48 17.34 -6.62
CA ASN A 44 -10.79 17.78 -5.24
C ASN A 44 -12.10 17.18 -4.67
N ASN A 45 -12.87 16.45 -5.48
CA ASN A 45 -14.22 15.98 -5.15
C ASN A 45 -14.38 14.56 -4.52
N PRO A 46 -13.37 13.65 -4.43
CA PRO A 46 -13.58 12.34 -3.81
C PRO A 46 -13.95 12.38 -2.31
N PRO A 47 -13.49 13.33 -1.46
CA PRO A 47 -13.87 13.31 -0.05
C PRO A 47 -15.35 13.65 0.19
N ALA A 48 -16.00 14.41 -0.71
CA ALA A 48 -17.42 14.77 -0.58
C ALA A 48 -18.34 13.55 -0.78
N PHE A 49 -18.05 12.72 -1.80
CA PHE A 49 -18.76 11.46 -1.99
C PHE A 49 -18.50 10.49 -0.83
N ALA A 50 -17.25 10.37 -0.37
CA ALA A 50 -16.90 9.53 0.77
C ALA A 50 -17.67 9.97 2.03
N ALA A 51 -17.69 11.27 2.35
CA ALA A 51 -18.42 11.81 3.49
C ALA A 51 -19.93 11.52 3.42
N CYS A 52 -20.54 11.61 2.23
CA CYS A 52 -21.95 11.26 2.04
C CYS A 52 -22.21 9.76 2.18
N ALA A 53 -21.26 8.91 1.75
CA ALA A 53 -21.37 7.46 1.81
C ALA A 53 -21.14 6.89 3.21
N LEU A 54 -20.45 7.62 4.09
CA LEU A 54 -20.26 7.20 5.49
C LEU A 54 -21.62 7.01 6.18
N GLY A 55 -21.89 5.79 6.63
CA GLY A 55 -23.13 5.42 7.33
C GLY A 55 -24.32 5.08 6.43
N ARG A 56 -24.16 5.09 5.10
CA ARG A 56 -25.17 4.64 4.14
C ARG A 56 -24.59 3.44 3.40
N THR A 57 -25.23 2.27 3.47
CA THR A 57 -24.78 1.07 2.74
C THR A 57 -25.69 0.79 1.55
N PHE A 58 -27.00 0.73 1.79
CA PHE A 58 -27.99 0.41 0.76
C PHE A 58 -28.48 1.65 -0.01
N THR A 59 -28.43 2.82 0.61
CA THR A 59 -29.08 4.03 0.09
C THR A 59 -28.15 4.99 -0.65
N VAL A 60 -26.86 4.64 -0.79
CA VAL A 60 -25.81 5.52 -1.31
C VAL A 60 -26.12 5.99 -2.73
N SER A 61 -26.55 5.06 -3.59
CA SER A 61 -26.74 5.32 -5.02
C SER A 61 -27.79 6.39 -5.32
N PHE A 62 -28.76 6.60 -4.42
CA PHE A 62 -29.76 7.64 -4.55
C PHE A 62 -29.46 8.85 -3.66
N ALA A 63 -29.05 8.65 -2.41
CA ALA A 63 -28.80 9.74 -1.47
C ALA A 63 -27.59 10.59 -1.86
N CYS A 64 -26.55 9.96 -2.41
CA CYS A 64 -25.29 10.61 -2.79
C CYS A 64 -25.16 10.79 -4.31
N ARG A 65 -26.28 10.78 -5.04
CA ARG A 65 -26.29 10.82 -6.51
C ARG A 65 -25.66 12.10 -7.08
N ALA A 66 -25.83 13.23 -6.41
CA ALA A 66 -25.25 14.51 -6.83
C ALA A 66 -23.72 14.47 -6.75
N GLU A 67 -23.17 14.10 -5.59
CA GLU A 67 -21.72 13.96 -5.38
C GLU A 67 -21.10 12.91 -6.30
N HIS A 68 -21.77 11.77 -6.46
CA HIS A 68 -21.31 10.72 -7.37
C HIS A 68 -21.24 11.20 -8.83
N ARG A 69 -22.20 12.02 -9.29
CA ARG A 69 -22.15 12.61 -10.63
C ARG A 69 -21.03 13.63 -10.78
N SER A 70 -20.84 14.50 -9.80
CA SER A 70 -19.77 15.51 -9.78
C SER A 70 -18.39 14.87 -9.83
N MET A 71 -18.17 13.85 -9.01
CA MET A 71 -16.94 13.04 -9.02
C MET A 71 -16.72 12.39 -10.39
N ASN A 72 -17.75 11.71 -10.93
CA ASN A 72 -17.64 11.04 -12.22
C ASN A 72 -17.44 11.99 -13.41
N SER A 73 -18.04 13.19 -13.39
CA SER A 73 -17.79 14.18 -14.44
C SER A 73 -16.35 14.64 -14.41
N CYS A 74 -15.78 14.88 -13.22
CA CYS A 74 -14.38 15.27 -13.08
C CYS A 74 -13.44 14.13 -13.53
N MET A 75 -13.71 12.90 -13.11
CA MET A 75 -12.95 11.72 -13.53
C MET A 75 -12.95 11.56 -15.06
N LYS A 76 -14.09 11.75 -15.72
CA LYS A 76 -14.20 11.68 -17.19
C LYS A 76 -13.40 12.76 -17.91
N LEU A 77 -13.27 13.96 -17.33
CA LEU A 77 -12.48 15.05 -17.92
C LEU A 77 -10.98 14.74 -17.89
N HIS A 78 -10.51 14.10 -16.81
CA HIS A 78 -9.09 13.77 -16.63
C HIS A 78 -8.69 12.37 -17.11
N ALA A 79 -9.67 11.52 -17.45
CA ALA A 79 -9.45 10.20 -18.02
C ALA A 79 -9.04 10.28 -19.51
N THR A 80 -7.92 10.95 -19.78
CA THR A 80 -7.34 11.08 -21.12
C THR A 80 -6.34 9.96 -21.41
N GLN A 81 -6.12 9.69 -22.69
CA GLN A 81 -5.09 8.74 -23.13
C GLN A 81 -3.69 9.17 -22.67
N SER A 82 -3.41 10.48 -22.69
CA SER A 82 -2.13 11.02 -22.21
C SER A 82 -1.88 10.71 -20.74
N ALA A 83 -2.89 10.86 -19.88
CA ALA A 83 -2.77 10.54 -18.46
C ALA A 83 -2.53 9.03 -18.24
N HIS A 84 -3.12 8.18 -19.08
CA HIS A 84 -2.86 6.74 -19.06
C HIS A 84 -1.44 6.39 -19.50
N ASP A 85 -0.89 7.09 -20.50
CA ASP A 85 0.48 6.89 -20.96
C ASP A 85 1.50 7.39 -19.92
N GLU A 86 1.26 8.52 -19.27
CA GLU A 86 2.07 8.97 -18.13
C GLU A 86 2.07 7.96 -16.97
N ALA A 87 0.91 7.34 -16.68
CA ALA A 87 0.83 6.29 -15.67
C ALA A 87 1.62 5.03 -16.08
N ARG A 88 1.66 4.69 -17.37
CA ARG A 88 2.54 3.63 -17.89
C ARG A 88 4.01 3.99 -17.67
N GLU A 89 4.42 5.20 -18.01
CA GLU A 89 5.80 5.67 -17.83
C GLU A 89 6.23 5.58 -16.36
N GLU A 90 5.37 6.02 -15.44
CA GLU A 90 5.62 5.91 -14.00
C GLU A 90 5.73 4.45 -13.55
N TRP A 91 4.86 3.57 -14.03
CA TRP A 91 4.93 2.13 -13.74
C TRP A 91 6.25 1.50 -14.23
N PHE A 92 6.75 1.94 -15.38
CA PHE A 92 8.05 1.52 -15.90
C PHE A 92 9.22 2.10 -15.10
N ALA A 93 9.14 3.37 -14.67
CA ALA A 93 10.17 3.98 -13.82
C ALA A 93 10.33 3.22 -12.49
N LEU A 94 9.23 2.77 -11.90
CA LEU A 94 9.21 1.96 -10.67
C LEU A 94 9.69 0.51 -10.88
N ARG A 95 10.12 0.11 -12.08
CA ARG A 95 10.59 -1.27 -12.35
C ARG A 95 11.77 -1.66 -11.48
N ILE A 96 12.77 -0.78 -11.36
CA ILE A 96 13.98 -1.05 -10.56
C ILE A 96 13.61 -1.12 -9.08
N GLU A 97 12.76 -0.22 -8.61
CA GLU A 97 12.29 -0.24 -7.22
C GLU A 97 11.54 -1.54 -6.89
N ARG A 98 10.63 -1.97 -7.75
CA ARG A 98 9.93 -3.26 -7.60
C ARG A 98 10.88 -4.44 -7.61
N GLN A 99 11.97 -4.38 -8.36
CA GLN A 99 13.00 -5.42 -8.31
C GLN A 99 13.73 -5.43 -6.96
N ARG A 100 14.16 -4.27 -6.47
CA ARG A 100 14.80 -4.13 -5.14
C ARG A 100 13.87 -4.60 -4.03
N GLU A 101 12.57 -4.31 -4.13
CA GLU A 101 11.59 -4.75 -3.14
C GLU A 101 11.40 -6.27 -3.16
N ARG A 102 11.39 -6.90 -4.35
CA ARG A 102 11.37 -8.37 -4.47
C ARG A 102 12.63 -9.00 -3.88
N GLU A 103 13.80 -8.44 -4.14
CA GLU A 103 15.06 -8.93 -3.57
C GLU A 103 15.07 -8.79 -2.04
N ARG A 104 14.58 -7.67 -1.50
CA ARG A 104 14.42 -7.48 -0.05
C ARG A 104 13.46 -8.51 0.54
N LYS A 105 12.29 -8.71 -0.07
CA LYS A 105 11.30 -9.71 0.37
C LYS A 105 11.86 -11.12 0.31
N ALA A 106 12.62 -11.46 -0.73
CA ALA A 106 13.28 -12.76 -0.86
C ALA A 106 14.33 -12.99 0.25
N ARG A 107 15.15 -12.00 0.57
CA ARG A 107 16.11 -12.09 1.69
C ARG A 107 15.41 -12.29 3.03
N VAL A 108 14.32 -11.57 3.27
CA VAL A 108 13.52 -11.74 4.49
C VAL A 108 12.87 -13.12 4.53
N ALA A 109 12.35 -13.61 3.41
CA ALA A 109 11.78 -14.95 3.32
C ALA A 109 12.83 -16.05 3.57
N GLN A 110 14.03 -15.92 3.01
CA GLN A 110 15.15 -16.84 3.28
C GLN A 110 15.55 -16.84 4.75
N ALA A 111 15.71 -15.66 5.35
CA ALA A 111 15.99 -15.54 6.78
C ALA A 111 14.85 -16.14 7.63
N GLN A 112 13.59 -16.00 7.20
CA GLN A 112 12.44 -16.62 7.85
C GLN A 112 12.47 -18.15 7.72
N GLU A 113 12.83 -18.70 6.56
CA GLU A 113 12.98 -20.14 6.34
C GLU A 113 14.11 -20.74 7.18
N GLU A 114 15.28 -20.08 7.23
CA GLU A 114 16.41 -20.46 8.08
C GLU A 114 16.02 -20.44 9.56
N PHE A 115 15.40 -19.34 10.00
CA PHE A 115 14.88 -19.22 11.37
C PHE A 115 13.88 -20.33 11.69
N MET A 116 12.94 -20.61 10.79
CA MET A 116 11.95 -21.67 10.97
C MET A 116 12.63 -23.03 11.05
N ARG A 117 13.61 -23.32 10.18
CA ARG A 117 14.36 -24.58 10.19
C ARG A 117 15.12 -24.79 11.50
N GLU A 118 15.80 -23.76 11.99
CA GLU A 118 16.48 -23.78 13.29
C GLU A 118 15.48 -23.95 14.44
N TRP A 119 14.35 -23.24 14.38
CA TRP A 119 13.30 -23.31 15.38
C TRP A 119 12.68 -24.71 15.50
N TRP A 120 12.39 -25.36 14.37
CA TRP A 120 11.83 -26.71 14.34
C TRP A 120 12.87 -27.81 14.65
N GLY A 121 14.17 -27.55 14.44
CA GLY A 121 15.26 -28.50 14.69
C GLY A 121 15.73 -28.60 16.15
N LEU A 122 15.25 -27.72 17.04
CA LEU A 122 15.64 -27.71 18.46
C LEU A 122 15.01 -28.87 19.26
N PRO A 123 15.75 -29.46 20.23
CA PRO A 123 15.17 -30.43 21.17
C PRO A 123 13.95 -29.85 21.91
N GLU A 124 12.95 -30.69 22.18
CA GLU A 124 11.65 -30.31 22.79
C GLU A 124 11.80 -29.39 24.02
N HIS A 125 12.75 -29.71 24.90
CA HIS A 125 13.00 -28.98 26.14
C HIS A 125 13.51 -27.55 25.90
N VAL A 126 14.26 -27.30 24.82
CA VAL A 126 14.75 -25.97 24.45
C VAL A 126 13.66 -25.14 23.78
N ARG A 127 12.79 -25.78 22.99
CA ARG A 127 11.61 -25.12 22.41
C ARG A 127 10.67 -24.63 23.51
N LEU A 128 10.35 -25.49 24.48
CA LEU A 128 9.45 -25.16 25.60
C LEU A 128 10.04 -24.09 26.54
N SER A 129 11.35 -24.10 26.80
CA SER A 129 11.97 -23.07 27.63
C SER A 129 11.94 -21.70 26.96
N ARG A 130 12.26 -21.63 25.66
CA ARG A 130 12.15 -20.39 24.87
C ARG A 130 10.72 -19.88 24.74
N GLN A 131 9.74 -20.78 24.61
CA GLN A 131 8.33 -20.43 24.58
C GLN A 131 7.88 -19.81 25.92
N LYS A 132 8.29 -20.40 27.05
CA LYS A 132 8.06 -19.81 28.38
C LYS A 132 8.75 -18.45 28.54
N GLU A 133 9.97 -18.30 28.03
CA GLU A 133 10.71 -17.04 28.09
C GLU A 133 10.03 -15.94 27.25
N MET A 134 9.54 -16.27 26.05
CA MET A 134 8.74 -15.38 25.21
C MET A 134 7.41 -14.98 25.88
N GLU A 135 6.73 -15.94 26.50
CA GLU A 135 5.48 -15.72 27.24
C GLU A 135 5.69 -14.81 28.45
N GLN A 136 6.79 -15.00 29.18
CA GLN A 136 7.21 -14.11 30.27
C GLN A 136 7.57 -12.70 29.77
N ARG A 137 8.22 -12.60 28.60
CA ARG A 137 8.57 -11.31 28.00
C ARG A 137 7.33 -10.51 27.57
N GLY A 138 6.24 -11.22 27.26
CA GLY A 138 4.93 -10.67 26.91
C GLY A 138 4.90 -9.93 25.57
N GLU A 139 3.73 -9.88 24.94
CA GLU A 139 3.53 -9.11 23.71
C GLU A 139 3.62 -7.61 23.99
N ARG A 140 4.49 -6.93 23.23
CA ARG A 140 4.70 -5.49 23.36
C ARG A 140 4.05 -4.76 22.18
N ILE A 141 2.81 -4.34 22.37
CA ILE A 141 2.03 -3.61 21.35
C ILE A 141 2.26 -2.11 21.57
N HIS A 142 2.68 -1.40 20.52
CA HIS A 142 3.03 0.03 20.59
C HIS A 142 4.12 0.36 21.65
N GLY A 143 5.03 -0.57 21.92
CA GLY A 143 6.14 -0.36 22.87
C GLY A 143 5.76 -0.53 24.35
N LEU A 144 4.49 -0.81 24.67
CA LEU A 144 4.01 -1.07 26.04
C LEU A 144 3.77 -2.56 26.26
N THR A 145 4.12 -3.05 27.45
CA THR A 145 3.75 -4.42 27.84
C THR A 145 2.23 -4.48 28.09
N ALA A 146 1.64 -5.68 28.08
CA ALA A 146 0.22 -5.86 28.39
C ALA A 146 -0.20 -5.23 29.74
N LYS A 147 0.72 -5.14 30.69
CA LYS A 147 0.49 -4.55 32.02
C LYS A 147 0.47 -3.02 32.00
N ASP A 148 1.23 -2.42 31.08
CA ASP A 148 1.39 -0.96 30.95
C ASP A 148 0.42 -0.35 29.91
N ARG A 149 -0.38 -1.17 29.23
CA ARG A 149 -1.36 -0.69 28.26
C ARG A 149 -2.53 -0.03 28.98
N PRO A 150 -2.98 1.17 28.56
CA PRO A 150 -4.23 1.72 29.04
C PRO A 150 -5.35 0.74 28.66
N ARG A 151 -6.00 0.14 29.67
CA ARG A 151 -7.26 -0.57 29.46
C ARG A 151 -8.26 0.51 29.06
N GLY A 152 -8.69 0.51 27.80
CA GLY A 152 -9.70 1.45 27.34
C GLY A 152 -10.92 1.35 28.25
N GLU A 153 -11.17 2.41 29.02
CA GLU A 153 -12.43 2.59 29.72
C GLU A 153 -13.49 2.76 28.64
N GLY A 154 -14.33 1.73 28.48
CA GLY A 154 -15.43 1.77 27.52
C GLY A 154 -16.38 2.92 27.84
N GLN A 155 -16.60 3.77 26.84
CA GLN A 155 -17.82 4.56 26.67
C GLN A 155 -18.66 3.89 25.58
#